data_AF-A0A819N2A4-F1
#
_entry.id   AF-A0A819N2A4-F1
#
_cell.length_a   1.000
_cell.length_b   1.000
_cell.length_c   1.000
_cell.angle_alpha   90.00
_cell.angle_beta   90.00
_cell.angle_gamma   90.00
#
_symmetry.space_group_name_H-M   'P 1'
#
loop_
_entity.id
_entity.type
_entity.pdbx_description
1 polymer ?
#
loop_
_entity_poly.entity_id
_entity_poly.type
_entity_poly.pdbx_seq_one_letter_code
_entity_poly.pdbx_strand_id
1 'polypeptide(L)' 'MLVRQASEIETNIIGVERINEYAELPPEAPWESQEKQPPSDWPTKGEIL' A
#
# COMPACT_ATOMS: atom_id res chain seq x y z
N MET A 1 -36.19 13.72 -10.63
CA MET A 1 -34.76 14.01 -10.38
C MET A 1 -34.04 12.90 -9.59
N LEU A 2 -34.69 11.75 -9.31
CA LEU A 2 -34.10 10.66 -8.52
C LEU A 2 -33.15 9.76 -9.31
N VAL A 3 -33.49 9.45 -10.56
CA VAL A 3 -32.67 8.57 -11.42
C VAL A 3 -31.26 9.14 -11.61
N ARG A 4 -31.13 10.45 -11.89
CA ARG A 4 -29.83 11.12 -12.02
C ARG A 4 -29.01 11.04 -10.73
N GLN A 5 -29.64 11.33 -9.59
CA GLN A 5 -28.95 11.31 -8.29
C GLN A 5 -28.49 9.89 -7.93
N ALA A 6 -29.30 8.88 -8.23
CA ALA A 6 -28.91 7.48 -8.01
C ALA A 6 -27.70 7.09 -8.87
N SER A 7 -27.70 7.43 -10.16
CA SER A 7 -26.58 7.14 -11.05
C SER A 7 -25.28 7.86 -10.64
N GLU A 8 -25.37 9.09 -10.11
CA GLU A 8 -24.21 9.80 -9.57
C GLU A 8 -23.62 9.07 -8.35
N ILE A 9 -24.45 8.54 -7.45
CA ILE A 9 -24.01 7.75 -6.29
C ILE A 9 -23.35 6.44 -6.73
N GLU A 10 -23.98 5.72 -7.66
CA GLU A 10 -23.44 4.47 -8.23
C GLU A 10 -22.09 4.66 -8.91
N THR A 11 -21.85 5.83 -9.50
CA THR A 11 -20.55 6.15 -10.09
C THR A 11 -19.52 6.47 -9.02
N ASN A 12 -19.91 7.21 -7.98
CA ASN A 12 -19.01 7.66 -6.93
C ASN A 12 -18.55 6.53 -6.01
N ILE A 13 -19.39 5.52 -5.76
CA ILE A 13 -19.04 4.39 -4.87
C ILE A 13 -17.87 3.55 -5.40
N ILE A 14 -17.69 3.48 -6.73
CA ILE A 14 -16.56 2.76 -7.36
C ILE A 14 -15.21 3.29 -6.86
N GLY A 15 -15.12 4.60 -6.60
CA GLY A 15 -13.90 5.20 -6.04
C GLY A 15 -13.60 4.69 -4.63
N VAL A 16 -14.65 4.52 -3.82
CA VAL A 16 -14.53 3.96 -2.46
C VAL A 16 -14.13 2.49 -2.50
N GLU A 17 -14.72 1.71 -3.41
CA GLU A 17 -14.36 0.30 -3.60
C GLU A 17 -12.89 0.12 -3.98
N ARG A 18 -12.36 0.96 -4.88
CA ARG A 18 -10.95 0.93 -5.26
C ARG A 18 -10.01 1.29 -4.10
N ILE A 19 -10.38 2.26 -3.28
CA ILE A 19 -9.62 2.61 -2.07
C ILE A 19 -9.58 1.41 -1.12
N ASN A 20 -10.71 0.72 -0.94
CA ASN A 20 -10.78 -0.46 -0.10
C ASN A 20 -9.92 -1.61 -0.67
N GLU A 21 -9.96 -1.83 -1.98
CA GLU A 21 -9.12 -2.81 -2.66
C GLU A 21 -7.63 -2.58 -2.38
N TYR A 22 -7.15 -1.33 -2.48
CA TYR A 22 -5.76 -0.99 -2.17
C TYR A 22 -5.40 -1.13 -0.68
N ALA A 23 -6.35 -0.87 0.22
CA ALA A 23 -6.14 -1.01 1.65
C ALA A 23 -6.00 -2.47 2.09
N GLU A 24 -6.61 -3.40 1.35
CA GLU A 24 -6.59 -4.84 1.63
C GLU A 24 -5.47 -5.60 0.88
N LEU A 25 -4.68 -4.91 0.05
CA LEU A 25 -3.53 -5.53 -0.60
C LEU A 25 -2.54 -6.07 0.45
N PRO A 26 -1.89 -7.21 0.17
CA PRO A 26 -0.81 -7.69 1.01
C PRO A 26 0.26 -6.59 1.19
N PRO A 27 0.58 -6.21 2.43
CA PRO A 27 1.59 -5.18 2.66
C PRO A 27 2.96 -5.70 2.23
N GLU A 28 3.81 -4.77 1.81
CA GLU A 28 5.22 -5.06 1.58
C GLU A 28 5.93 -5.46 2.89
N ALA A 29 7.17 -5.94 2.75
CA ALA A 29 8.00 -6.21 3.93
C ALA A 29 8.11 -4.94 4.80
N PRO A 30 8.21 -5.09 6.13
CA PRO A 30 8.42 -3.96 7.02
C PRO A 30 9.64 -3.13 6.60
N TRP A 31 9.53 -1.81 6.76
CA TRP A 31 10.62 -0.86 6.48
C TRP A 31 11.92 -1.22 7.20
N GLU A 32 11.81 -1.77 8.40
CA GLU A 32 12.94 -2.21 9.21
C GLU A 32 12.80 -3.70 9.55
N SER A 33 13.86 -4.47 9.28
CA SER A 33 13.94 -5.84 9.76
C SER A 33 14.27 -5.84 11.24
N GLN A 34 13.40 -6.40 12.09
CA GLN A 34 13.72 -6.59 13.52
C GLN A 34 14.82 -7.64 13.74
N GLU A 35 15.01 -8.55 12.77
CA GLU A 35 15.91 -9.70 12.90
C GLU A 35 17.29 -9.46 12.24
N LYS A 36 17.35 -8.66 11.18
CA LYS A 36 18.55 -8.46 10.36
C LYS A 36 18.77 -6.97 10.07
N GLN A 37 18.98 -6.19 11.12
CA GLN A 37 19.52 -4.84 10.94
C GLN A 37 21.01 -4.94 10.62
N PRO A 38 21.47 -4.34 9.50
CA PRO A 38 22.88 -4.26 9.25
C PRO A 38 23.55 -3.39 10.34
N PRO A 39 24.80 -3.69 10.71
CA PRO A 39 25.53 -2.87 11.66
C PRO A 39 25.77 -1.46 11.08
N SER A 40 26.04 -0.48 11.95
CA SER A 40 26.17 0.93 11.57
C SER A 40 27.27 1.22 10.56
N ASP A 41 28.24 0.32 10.43
CA ASP A 41 29.39 0.38 9.52
C ASP A 41 29.18 -0.41 8.21
N TRP A 42 27.96 -0.90 7.97
CA TRP A 42 27.57 -1.53 6.71
C TRP A 42 27.19 -0.49 5.63
N PRO A 43 27.50 -0.72 4.34
CA PRO A 43 28.36 -1.79 3.83
C PRO A 43 29.83 -1.41 3.95
N THR A 44 30.63 -2.24 4.63
CA THR A 44 32.05 -1.94 4.91
C THR A 44 32.94 -2.09 3.66
N LYS A 45 32.60 -2.99 2.74
CA LYS A 45 33.42 -3.29 1.55
C LYS A 45 32.67 -3.31 0.22
N GLY A 46 31.40 -2.90 0.17
CA GLY A 46 30.62 -2.92 -1.08
C GLY A 46 30.51 -4.32 -1.70
N GLU A 47 30.56 -5.35 -0.87
CA GLU A 47 30.42 -6.75 -1.27
C GLU A 47 28.95 -7.17 -1.17
N ILE A 48 28.50 -8.02 -2.10
CA ILE A 48 27.19 -8.66 -2.03
C ILE A 48 27.39 -9.97 -1.24
N LEU A 49 26.72 -10.09 -0.09
CA LEU A 49 26.68 -11.32 0.72
C LEU A 49 25.71 -12.34 0.14
#